data_AF-X1J979-F1
#
_entry.id   AF-X1J979-F1
#
_cell.length_a   1.000
_cell.length_b   1.000
_cell.length_c   1.000
_cell.angle_alpha   90.00
_cell.angle_beta   90.00
_cell.angle_gamma   90.00
#
_symmetry.space_group_name_H-M   'P 1'
#
loop_
_entity.id
_entity.type
_entity.pdbx_description
1 polymer ?
#
loop_
_entity_poly.entity_id
_entity_poly.type
_entity_poly.pdbx_seq_one_letter_code
_entity_poly.pdbx_strand_id
1 'polypeptide(L)' 'MSKNNLTKKQIREASAMELVLRMDFLHALSASRPEDEGVPMADIQEAVEIDKEVKRKLKMLLPICVA' A
#
# COMPACT_ATOMS: atom_id res chain seq x y z
N MET A 1 18.69 13.90 25.45
CA MET A 1 18.46 13.40 24.08
C MET A 1 17.11 13.91 23.61
N SER A 2 17.07 14.72 22.54
CA SER A 2 15.81 15.16 21.95
C SER A 2 15.09 13.94 21.37
N LYS A 3 13.86 13.65 21.81
CA LYS A 3 13.02 12.63 21.16
C LYS A 3 12.62 13.20 19.80
N ASN A 4 13.25 12.72 18.73
CA ASN A 4 12.90 13.11 17.36
C ASN A 4 11.54 12.48 17.00
N ASN A 5 10.45 13.19 17.29
CA ASN A 5 9.12 12.76 16.88
C ASN A 5 8.94 13.00 15.38
N LEU A 6 8.39 12.01 14.67
CA LEU A 6 8.03 12.17 13.27
C LEU A 6 6.88 13.17 13.13
N THR A 7 6.97 14.02 12.12
CA THR A 7 5.87 14.91 11.76
C THR A 7 4.71 14.11 11.16
N LYS A 8 3.48 14.63 11.28
CA LYS A 8 2.28 14.02 10.65
C LYS A 8 2.47 13.82 9.13
N LYS A 9 3.25 14.68 8.48
CA LYS A 9 3.60 14.56 7.05
C LYS A 9 4.46 13.31 6.80
N GLN A 10 5.56 13.16 7.53
CA GLN A 10 6.46 12.00 7.40
C GLN A 10 5.75 10.68 7.70
N ILE A 11 4.85 10.66 8.69
CA ILE A 11 4.05 9.46 9.00
C ILE A 11 3.15 9.07 7.82
N ARG A 12 2.49 10.05 7.18
CA ARG A 12 1.63 9.80 6.01
C ARG A 12 2.42 9.33 4.80
N GLU A 13 3.59 9.94 4.54
CA GLU A 13 4.48 9.55 3.45
C GLU A 13 5.00 8.11 3.65
N ALA A 14 5.47 7.79 4.86
CA ALA A 14 5.92 6.44 5.19
C ALA A 14 4.79 5.41 5.00
N SER A 15 3.57 5.72 5.44
CA SER A 15 2.43 4.82 5.28
C SER A 15 1.99 4.63 3.82
N ALA A 16 2.15 5.65 2.96
CA ALA A 16 1.90 5.49 1.52
C ALA A 16 2.97 4.63 0.86
N MET A 17 4.24 4.85 1.23
CA MET A 17 5.38 4.09 0.72
C MET A 17 5.31 2.62 1.13
N GLU A 18 4.85 2.33 2.35
CA GLU A 18 4.61 0.96 2.84
C GLU A 18 3.58 0.21 1.97
N LEU A 19 2.47 0.84 1.61
CA LEU A 19 1.44 0.21 0.77
C LEU A 19 1.98 -0.12 -0.63
N VAL A 20 2.78 0.76 -1.21
CA VAL A 20 3.44 0.52 -2.51
C VAL A 20 4.42 -0.65 -2.41
N LEU A 21 5.29 -0.65 -1.39
CA LEU A 21 6.26 -1.72 -1.18
C LEU A 21 5.61 -3.10 -0.99
N ARG A 22 4.48 -3.15 -0.27
CA ARG A 22 3.73 -4.41 -0.09
C ARG A 22 3.12 -4.90 -1.41
N MET A 23 2.57 -4.00 -2.22
CA MET A 23 2.04 -4.38 -3.54
C MET A 23 3.16 -4.89 -4.46
N ASP A 24 4.30 -4.20 -4.50
CA ASP A 24 5.47 -4.61 -5.30
C ASP A 24 5.99 -5.98 -4.85
N PHE A 25 5.98 -6.25 -3.54
CA PHE A 25 6.36 -7.55 -3.00
C PHE A 25 5.41 -8.66 -3.45
N LEU A 26 4.09 -8.45 -3.40
CA LEU A 26 3.12 -9.42 -3.91
C LEU A 26 3.29 -9.68 -5.42
N HIS A 27 3.57 -8.63 -6.19
CA HIS A 27 3.85 -8.77 -7.62
C HIS A 27 5.13 -9.58 -7.88
N ALA A 28 6.21 -9.31 -7.14
CA ALA A 28 7.46 -10.04 -7.26
C ALA A 28 7.30 -11.52 -6.86
N LEU A 29 6.57 -11.79 -5.77
CA LEU A 29 6.23 -13.16 -5.36
C LEU A 29 5.44 -13.88 -6.46
N SER A 30 4.40 -13.26 -7.00
CA SER A 30 3.60 -13.82 -8.09
C SER A 30 4.44 -14.11 -9.33
N ALA A 31 5.30 -13.17 -9.74
CA ALA A 31 6.18 -13.32 -10.91
C ALA A 31 7.27 -14.38 -10.72
N SER A 32 7.62 -14.72 -9.48
CA SER A 32 8.60 -15.78 -9.17
C SER A 32 8.02 -17.19 -9.19
N ARG A 33 6.68 -17.33 -9.20
CA ARG A 33 6.01 -18.63 -9.20
C ARG A 33 5.93 -19.23 -10.61
N PRO A 34 5.97 -20.57 -10.73
CA PRO A 34 5.59 -21.26 -11.96
C PRO A 34 4.17 -20.89 -12.41
N GLU A 35 3.95 -20.77 -13.72
CA GLU A 35 2.66 -20.34 -14.29
C GLU A 35 1.49 -21.29 -13.97
N ASP A 36 1.79 -22.56 -13.67
CA ASP A 36 0.85 -23.63 -13.35
C ASP A 36 0.46 -23.69 -11.85
N GLU A 37 1.21 -23.04 -10.97
CA GLU A 37 0.96 -23.06 -9.52
C GLU A 37 -0.17 -22.12 -9.07
N GLY A 38 -0.58 -21.19 -9.93
CA GLY A 38 -1.57 -20.17 -9.60
C GLY A 38 -1.12 -19.22 -8.48
N VAL A 39 -1.96 -18.23 -8.17
CA VAL A 39 -1.69 -17.26 -7.09
C VAL A 39 -2.48 -17.66 -5.85
N PRO A 40 -1.85 -17.74 -4.66
CA PRO A 40 -2.58 -18.03 -3.42
C PRO A 40 -3.70 -17.02 -3.16
N MET A 41 -4.84 -17.52 -2.68
CA MET A 41 -5.99 -16.66 -2.36
C MET A 41 -5.67 -15.60 -1.30
N ALA A 42 -4.74 -15.89 -0.40
CA ALA A 42 -4.26 -14.93 0.61
C ALA A 42 -3.58 -13.71 -0.05
N ASP A 43 -2.71 -13.95 -1.04
CA ASP A 43 -1.97 -12.91 -1.76
C ASP A 43 -2.95 -12.01 -2.56
N ILE A 44 -3.98 -12.63 -3.16
CA ILE A 44 -5.07 -11.92 -3.85
C ILE A 44 -5.87 -11.05 -2.87
N GLN A 45 -6.24 -11.62 -1.72
CA GLN A 45 -6.99 -10.90 -0.69
C GLN A 45 -6.20 -9.70 -0.17
N GLU A 46 -4.90 -9.87 0.05
CA GLU A 46 -4.02 -8.78 0.49
C GLU A 46 -3.95 -7.66 -0.55
N ALA A 47 -3.75 -7.99 -1.84
CA ALA A 47 -3.72 -7.01 -2.91
C ALA A 47 -5.03 -6.18 -2.99
N VAL A 48 -6.18 -6.84 -2.80
CA VAL A 48 -7.49 -6.17 -2.76
C VAL A 48 -7.61 -5.22 -1.58
N GLU A 49 -7.13 -5.60 -0.39
CA GLU A 49 -7.16 -4.72 0.78
C GLU A 49 -6.22 -3.51 0.62
N ILE A 50 -5.05 -3.70 0.00
CA ILE A 50 -4.14 -2.59 -0.34
C ILE A 50 -4.85 -1.62 -1.32
N ASP A 51 -5.48 -2.13 -2.39
CA ASP A 51 -6.19 -1.30 -3.36
C ASP A 51 -7.34 -0.51 -2.71
N LYS A 52 -8.13 -1.14 -1.83
CA LYS A 52 -9.18 -0.44 -1.06
C LYS A 52 -8.61 0.68 -0.20
N GLU A 53 -7.49 0.42 0.49
CA GLU A 53 -6.87 1.40 1.37
C GLU A 53 -6.30 2.58 0.58
N VAL A 54 -5.66 2.34 -0.56
CA VAL A 54 -5.19 3.39 -1.49
C VAL A 54 -6.37 4.24 -1.98
N LYS A 55 -7.44 3.60 -2.47
CA LYS A 55 -8.65 4.31 -2.92
C LYS A 55 -9.29 5.14 -1.81
N ARG A 56 -9.36 4.60 -0.58
CA ARG A 56 -9.86 5.33 0.59
C ARG A 56 -9.03 6.56 0.89
N LYS A 57 -7.71 6.44 0.88
CA LYS A 57 -6.78 7.57 1.10
C LYS A 57 -6.91 8.62 0.00
N LEU A 58 -6.99 8.22 -1.28
CA LEU A 58 -7.19 9.15 -2.40
C LEU A 58 -8.55 9.87 -2.30
N LYS A 59 -9.62 9.16 -1.95
CA LYS A 59 -10.95 9.76 -1.77
C LYS A 59 -10.99 10.79 -0.63
N MET A 60 -10.16 10.66 0.40
CA MET A 60 -10.05 11.68 1.45
C MET A 60 -9.27 12.92 1.00
N LEU A 61 -8.40 12.79 -0.01
CA LEU A 61 -7.59 13.90 -0.52
C LEU A 61 -8.29 14.70 -1.63
N LEU A 62 -9.07 14.04 -2.48
CA LEU A 62 -9.82 14.67 -3.58
C LEU A 62 -10.78 15.82 -3.17
N PRO A 63 -11.58 15.75 -2.10
CA PRO A 63 -12.46 16.85 -1.72
C PRO A 63 -11.70 18.10 -1.22
N ILE A 64 -10.38 18.00 -0.97
CA ILE A 64 -9.54 19.14 -0.59
C ILE A 64 -9.05 19.89 -1.85
N CYS A 65 -8.95 19.22 -3.00
CA CYS A 65 -8.43 19.82 -4.24
C CYS A 65 -9.50 20.54 -5.08
N VAL A 66 -10.78 20.44 -4.70
CA VAL A 66 -11.92 21.04 -5.43
C VAL A 66 -12.56 22.20 -4.63
N ALA A 67 -12.00 22.55 -3.46
CA ALA A 67 -12.47 23.63 -2.60
C ALA A 67 -11.68 24.93 -2.80
#